data_AF-A0A0F8XY76-F1
#
_entry.id   AF-A0A0F8XY76-F1
#
_cell.length_a   1.000
_cell.length_b   1.000
_cell.length_c   1.000
_cell.angle_alpha   90.00
_cell.angle_beta   90.00
_cell.angle_gamma   90.00
#
_symmetry.space_group_name_H-M   'P 1'
#
loop_
_entity.id
_entity.type
_entity.pdbx_description
1 polymer ?
#
loop_
_entity_poly.entity_id
_entity_poly.type
_entity_poly.pdbx_seq_one_letter_code
_entity_poly.pdbx_strand_id
1 'polypeptide(L)' 'LNYSTTAHLSIKKVNKKIKSTHPEFIDKSIRRINKMLKSSGFILEHPARRDTTYALSPEGRRCCLILRDEEDEVIS' A
#
# COMPACT_ATOMS: atom_id res chain seq x y z
N LEU A 1 -6.10 20.82 -9.11
CA LEU A 1 -5.47 19.64 -8.47
C LEU A 1 -6.54 18.84 -7.77
N ASN A 2 -7.08 17.81 -8.44
CA ASN A 2 -8.07 16.90 -7.86
C ASN A 2 -7.35 15.92 -6.94
N TYR A 3 -7.04 16.34 -5.72
CA TYR A 3 -6.52 15.42 -4.71
C TYR A 3 -7.63 14.44 -4.35
N SER A 4 -7.42 13.18 -4.72
CA SER A 4 -8.35 12.09 -4.45
C SER A 4 -8.65 12.01 -2.95
N THR A 5 -9.93 11.94 -2.60
CA THR A 5 -10.46 11.70 -1.24
C THR A 5 -10.22 10.27 -0.73
N THR A 6 -9.33 9.53 -1.39
CA THR A 6 -8.95 8.18 -0.98
C THR A 6 -8.26 8.26 0.38
N ALA A 7 -8.58 7.34 1.29
CA ALA A 7 -7.99 7.31 2.63
C ALA A 7 -6.45 7.32 2.53
N HIS A 8 -5.83 8.38 3.08
CA HIS A 8 -4.38 8.55 3.09
C HIS A 8 -3.82 7.87 4.33
N LEU A 9 -2.93 6.89 4.13
CA LEU A 9 -2.26 6.19 5.22
C LEU A 9 -0.83 6.67 5.32
N SER A 10 -0.36 6.99 6.54
CA SER A 10 1.04 7.36 6.72
C SER A 10 1.95 6.15 6.47
N ILE A 11 3.06 6.39 5.77
CA ILE A 11 4.05 5.33 5.48
C ILE A 11 4.55 4.63 6.75
N LYS A 12 4.67 5.38 7.85
CA LYS A 12 5.05 4.85 9.17
C LYS A 12 4.06 3.80 9.67
N LYS A 13 2.76 4.07 9.55
CA LYS A 13 1.70 3.12 9.96
C LYS A 13 1.69 1.88 9.06
N VAL A 14 1.84 2.07 7.75
CA VAL A 14 1.94 0.96 6.78
C VAL A 14 3.13 0.06 7.09
N ASN A 15 4.33 0.62 7.24
CA ASN A 15 5.53 -0.15 7.56
C ASN A 15 5.43 -0.87 8.90
N LYS A 16 4.84 -0.22 9.93
CA LYS A 16 4.58 -0.85 11.22
C LYS A 16 3.65 -2.06 11.07
N LYS A 17 2.59 -1.94 10.28
CA LYS A 17 1.64 -3.03 10.02
C LYS A 17 2.31 -4.19 9.26
N ILE A 18 3.08 -3.90 8.21
CA ILE A 18 3.84 -4.91 7.46
C ILE A 18 4.77 -5.68 8.40
N LYS A 19 5.57 -5.01 9.23
CA LYS A 19 6.44 -5.68 10.20
C LYS A 19 5.69 -6.53 11.22
N SER A 20 4.51 -6.07 11.66
CA SER A 20 3.71 -6.84 12.63
C SER A 20 3.06 -8.08 12.02
N THR A 21 2.74 -8.05 10.73
CA THR A 21 2.13 -9.17 10.00
C THR A 21 3.18 -10.12 9.44
N HIS A 22 4.30 -9.57 8.97
CA HIS A 22 5.43 -10.27 8.35
C HIS A 22 6.74 -9.88 9.06
N PRO A 23 6.99 -10.40 10.28
CA PRO A 23 8.19 -10.08 11.06
C PRO A 23 9.50 -10.49 10.36
N GLU A 24 9.44 -11.43 9.42
CA GLU A 24 10.55 -11.87 8.57
C GLU A 24 11.04 -10.77 7.60
N PHE A 25 10.21 -9.77 7.31
CA PHE A 25 10.59 -8.67 6.42
C PHE A 25 11.46 -7.63 7.11
N ILE A 26 12.74 -7.66 6.78
CA ILE A 26 13.70 -6.61 7.16
C ILE A 26 13.39 -5.28 6.48
N ASP A 27 13.85 -4.16 7.07
CA ASP A 27 13.61 -2.80 6.57
C ASP A 27 14.00 -2.58 5.11
N LYS A 28 15.08 -3.24 4.67
CA LYS A 28 15.54 -3.18 3.27
C LYS A 28 14.49 -3.76 2.31
N SER A 29 13.85 -4.86 2.68
CA SER A 29 12.80 -5.52 1.89
C SER A 29 11.55 -4.65 1.82
N ILE A 30 11.11 -4.12 2.96
CA ILE A 30 9.94 -3.23 3.03
C ILE A 30 10.15 -1.98 2.17
N ARG A 31 11.34 -1.37 2.23
CA ARG A 31 11.70 -0.22 1.37
C ARG A 31 11.66 -0.59 -0.11
N ARG A 32 12.14 -1.78 -0.49
CA ARG A 32 12.12 -2.26 -1.88
C ARG A 32 10.69 -2.48 -2.37
N ILE A 33 9.83 -3.10 -1.55
CA ILE A 33 8.42 -3.33 -1.84
C ILE A 33 7.69 -1.99 -2.06
N ASN A 34 7.81 -1.05 -1.11
CA ASN A 34 7.20 0.27 -1.25
C ASN A 34 7.68 1.01 -2.50
N LYS A 35 8.98 0.94 -2.82
CA LYS A 35 9.52 1.53 -4.05
C LYS A 35 8.90 0.90 -5.29
N MET A 36 8.80 -0.43 -5.34
CA MET A 36 8.23 -1.18 -6.45
C MET A 36 6.75 -0.83 -6.67
N LEU A 37 5.94 -0.87 -5.61
CA LEU A 37 4.51 -0.54 -5.64
C LEU A 37 4.27 0.91 -6.10
N LYS A 38 5.17 1.83 -5.71
CA LYS A 38 5.09 3.22 -6.18
C LYS A 38 5.46 3.33 -7.66
N SER A 39 6.56 2.70 -8.08
CA SER A 39 7.02 2.75 -9.46
C SER A 39 6.07 2.08 -10.45
N SER A 40 5.31 1.07 -10.00
CA SER A 40 4.29 0.41 -10.82
C SER A 40 2.98 1.22 -10.90
N GLY A 41 2.86 2.33 -10.17
CA GLY A 41 1.62 3.10 -10.10
C GLY A 41 0.53 2.43 -9.25
N PHE A 42 0.85 1.40 -8.47
CA PHE A 42 -0.10 0.73 -7.58
C PHE A 42 -0.46 1.59 -6.37
N ILE A 43 0.53 2.27 -5.79
CA ILE A 43 0.33 3.29 -4.76
C ILE A 43 0.75 4.67 -5.26
N LEU A 44 0.01 5.69 -4.83
CA LEU A 44 0.31 7.09 -5.07
C LEU A 44 0.90 7.71 -3.81
N GLU A 45 2.03 8.39 -3.98
CA GLU A 45 2.69 9.13 -2.90
C GLU A 45 2.13 10.55 -2.82
N HIS A 46 1.65 10.93 -1.64
CA HIS A 46 1.23 12.29 -1.34
C HIS A 46 2.21 12.90 -0.32
N PRO A 47 2.91 13.99 -0.69
CA PRO A 47 3.71 14.71 0.27
C PRO A 47 2.79 15.51 1.21
N ALA A 48 2.59 15.02 2.45
CA ALA A 48 2.01 15.86 3.51
C ALA A 48 3.13 16.52 4.31
N ARG A 49 2.89 17.74 4.81
CA ARG A 49 3.89 18.65 5.41
C ARG A 49 4.74 18.07 6.55
N ARG A 50 4.33 16.96 7.18
CA ARG A 50 5.05 16.32 8.30
C ARG A 50 5.32 14.83 8.12
N ASP A 51 4.52 14.13 7.32
CA ASP A 51 4.65 12.69 7.09
C ASP A 51 4.16 12.34 5.68
N THR A 52 4.97 11.61 4.91
CA THR A 52 4.55 11.06 3.62
C THR A 52 3.38 10.11 3.81
N THR A 53 2.32 10.29 3.01
CA THR A 53 1.18 9.38 2.97
C THR A 53 1.11 8.64 1.64
N TYR A 54 0.54 7.44 1.69
CA TYR A 54 0.21 6.63 0.53
C TYR A 54 -1.31 6.49 0.41
N ALA A 55 -1.77 6.46 -0.84
CA ALA A 55 -3.11 6.04 -1.21
C ALA A 55 -3.02 5.00 -2.33
N LEU A 56 -4.01 4.12 -2.45
CA LEU A 56 -4.11 3.25 -3.61
C LEU A 56 -4.49 4.06 -4.86
N SER A 57 -3.86 3.76 -5.98
CA SER A 57 -4.36 4.21 -7.28
C SER A 57 -5.69 3.53 -7.61
N PRO A 58 -6.44 4.01 -8.63
CA PRO A 58 -7.59 3.28 -9.14
C PRO A 58 -7.26 1.84 -9.55
N GLU A 59 -6.11 1.63 -10.19
CA GLU A 59 -5.60 0.32 -10.60
C GLU A 59 -5.23 -0.54 -9.40
N GLY A 60 -4.53 0.02 -8.42
CA GLY A 60 -4.18 -0.69 -7.18
C GLY A 60 -5.42 -1.15 -6.41
N ARG A 61 -6.49 -0.33 -6.40
CA ARG A 61 -7.80 -0.72 -5.84
C ARG A 61 -8.42 -1.91 -6.57
N ARG A 62 -8.40 -1.92 -7.91
CA ARG A 62 -8.90 -3.06 -8.70
C ARG A 62 -8.12 -4.33 -8.40
N CYS A 63 -6.80 -4.25 -8.32
CA CYS A 63 -5.97 -5.39 -7.94
C CYS A 63 -6.31 -5.91 -6.54
N CYS A 64 -6.51 -5.03 -5.54
CA CYS A 64 -6.91 -5.47 -4.20
C CYS A 64 -8.29 -6.15 -4.18
N LEU A 65 -9.23 -5.75 -5.04
CA LEU A 65 -10.52 -6.42 -5.16
C LEU A 65 -10.35 -7.84 -5.72
N ILE A 66 -9.56 -8.00 -6.79
CA ILE A 66 -9.25 -9.32 -7.36
C ILE A 66 -8.61 -10.24 -6.31
N LEU A 67 -7.60 -9.73 -5.58
CA LEU A 67 -6.93 -10.52 -4.54
C LEU A 67 -7.86 -10.92 -3.40
N ARG A 68 -8.86 -10.08 -3.08
CA ARG A 68 -9.85 -10.40 -2.05
C ARG A 68 -10.83 -11.48 -2.52
N ASP A 69 -11.28 -11.37 -3.77
CA ASP A 69 -12.21 -12.35 -4.34
C ASP A 69 -11.51 -13.71 -4.54
N GLU A 70 -10.21 -13.74 -4.88
CA GLU A 70 -9.40 -14.97 -4.89
C GLU A 70 -9.26 -15.61 -3.50
N GLU A 71 -9.15 -14.82 -2.42
CA GLU A 71 -9.13 -15.35 -1.04
C GLU A 71 -10.48 -15.99 -0.65
N ASP A 72 -11.61 -15.42 -1.10
CA ASP A 72 -12.94 -15.95 -0.84
C ASP A 72 -13.22 -17.27 -1.61
N GLU A 73 -12.65 -17.44 -2.82
CA GLU A 73 -12.76 -18.67 -3.61
C GLU A 73 -11.93 -19.85 -3.03
N VAL A 74 -10.81 -19.59 -2.34
CA VAL A 74 -9.95 -20.64 -1.76
C VAL A 74 -10.55 -21.27 -0.50
N ILE A 75 -11.54 -20.62 0.13
CA ILE A 75 -12.19 -21.07 1.38
C ILE A 75 -13.55 -21.76 1.12
N SER A 76 -13.99 -21.85 -0.15
CA SER A 76 -15.27 -22.47 -0.56
C SER A 76 -15.10 -23.91 -1.04
#